data_AF-A0A812TVP8-F1
#
_entry.id   AF-A0A812TVP8-F1
#
_cell.length_a   1.000
_cell.length_b   1.000
_cell.length_c   1.000
_cell.angle_alpha   90.00
_cell.angle_beta   90.00
_cell.angle_gamma   90.00
#
_symmetry.space_group_name_H-M   'P 1'
#
loop_
_entity.id
_entity.type
_entity.pdbx_description
1 polymer ?
#
loop_
_entity_poly.entity_id
_entity_poly.type
_entity_poly.pdbx_seq_one_letter_code
_entity_poly.pdbx_strand_id
1 'polypeptide(L)'
;MPVCCGRARLSFYVAKEPEIQVRLSAATGRDSCDEPPGGLSQPIVEALWSEDLGEHRGQAWKELLLGGITLQQRAGTPQDDYEKLCNQTSQFDSAIRRDVHRTLPQEELFRERQGKGQQALFRLLRALAIRLWDVGYCQSLNFIVATLIGVFPDDETLVFNCSLALLLRHSLVDLYRPRFPKLGVIIWQFDRIVEGFLPKVHAALTKHGVNSEYYAIQWFLSLFASDLPQRVVRRIWDRFLVAGWRIIVQVGLALLYSIQDELDDMETCVALSFLRKFAQTRNPQSEGLLKTASSFKVSHRLLSALEAAYSWEEDAQLTVIKDLNNGQVHWAVQAVPRAPPTPVPQEGEEPPVPIPRAFTRGSPVGACLSGEEGPEERNEGKVLPFLVRNLDTGETSILKRAFFQYRDEIHRQAQAKAGPVVRRQSESGY
;
A
#
# COMPACT_ATOMS: atom_id res chain seq x y z
N MET A 1 29.92 22.33 40.11
CA MET A 1 30.88 22.63 39.01
C MET A 1 31.19 21.32 38.30
N PRO A 2 31.07 21.27 36.96
CA PRO A 2 30.84 20.02 36.24
C PRO A 2 32.15 19.30 35.91
N VAL A 3 32.13 17.98 36.02
CA VAL A 3 33.22 17.09 35.62
C VAL A 3 33.05 16.74 34.14
N CYS A 4 34.09 17.04 33.38
CA CYS A 4 34.28 16.73 31.97
C CYS A 4 34.00 15.25 31.66
N CYS A 5 33.27 15.00 30.57
CA CYS A 5 33.35 13.72 29.87
C CYS A 5 33.52 13.98 28.36
N GLY A 6 34.54 13.34 27.79
CA GLY A 6 35.11 13.65 26.48
C GLY A 6 34.16 13.41 25.31
N ARG A 7 34.15 14.37 24.38
CA ARG A 7 33.57 14.20 23.04
C ARG A 7 34.48 13.30 22.20
N ALA A 8 34.03 12.07 21.95
CA ALA A 8 34.43 11.35 20.75
C ALA A 8 33.65 11.94 19.56
N ARG A 9 34.38 12.54 18.60
CA ARG A 9 33.83 12.95 17.30
C ARG A 9 33.63 11.70 16.45
N LEU A 10 32.38 11.30 16.22
CA LEU A 10 32.01 10.56 15.01
C LEU A 10 31.74 11.59 13.92
N SER A 11 32.72 11.73 13.02
CA SER A 11 32.57 12.48 11.78
C SER A 11 31.59 11.73 10.88
N PHE A 12 30.33 12.14 10.85
CA PHE A 12 29.40 11.70 9.81
C PHE A 12 29.79 12.38 8.51
N TYR A 13 30.33 11.59 7.57
CA TYR A 13 30.40 11.98 6.17
C TYR A 13 28.96 12.28 5.71
N VAL A 14 28.68 13.53 5.36
CA VAL A 14 27.49 13.89 4.59
C VAL A 14 27.71 13.34 3.18
N ALA A 15 27.32 12.09 2.96
CA ALA A 15 27.16 11.56 1.63
C ALA A 15 26.01 12.34 0.98
N LYS A 16 26.31 13.02 -0.13
CA LYS A 16 25.32 13.68 -0.99
C LYS A 16 24.17 12.71 -1.27
N GLU A 17 22.98 13.11 -0.85
CA GLU A 17 21.71 12.39 -1.04
C GLU A 17 21.39 12.24 -2.54
N PRO A 18 21.01 11.05 -3.02
CA PRO A 18 20.31 10.91 -4.28
C PRO A 18 18.80 10.92 -4.00
N GLU A 19 18.15 12.08 -4.15
CA GLU A 19 16.70 12.17 -4.29
C GLU A 19 16.23 11.33 -5.50
N ILE A 20 15.27 10.42 -5.29
CA ILE A 20 14.60 9.70 -6.37
C ILE A 20 13.32 10.46 -6.72
N GLN A 21 13.35 11.23 -7.81
CA GLN A 21 12.14 11.79 -8.40
C GLN A 21 11.71 10.97 -9.61
N VAL A 22 10.58 10.28 -9.48
CA VAL A 22 9.89 9.63 -10.59
C VAL A 22 9.07 10.70 -11.30
N ARG A 23 9.53 11.18 -12.45
CA ARG A 23 8.69 11.98 -13.36
C ARG A 23 7.95 11.02 -14.28
N LEU A 24 6.65 10.86 -14.05
CA LEU A 24 5.73 10.36 -15.07
C LEU A 24 5.65 11.43 -16.17
N SER A 25 6.11 11.15 -17.38
CA SER A 25 5.79 12.04 -18.50
C SER A 25 4.34 11.81 -18.86
N ALA A 26 3.48 12.75 -18.47
CA ALA A 26 2.17 12.88 -19.08
C ALA A 26 2.40 13.08 -20.58
N ALA A 27 2.03 12.08 -21.38
CA ALA A 27 1.86 12.28 -22.80
C ALA A 27 0.79 13.37 -22.95
N THR A 28 1.22 14.55 -23.37
CA THR A 28 0.33 15.66 -23.69
C THR A 28 -0.50 15.29 -24.90
N GLY A 29 -1.81 15.14 -24.73
CA GLY A 29 -2.74 15.28 -25.85
C GLY A 29 -3.99 14.42 -25.83
N ARG A 30 -5.10 15.13 -25.56
CA ARG A 30 -6.45 15.01 -26.16
C ARG A 30 -7.52 14.25 -25.37
N ASP A 31 -8.57 15.02 -25.13
CA ASP A 31 -9.86 14.65 -24.57
C ASP A 31 -10.55 13.58 -25.43
N SER A 32 -10.57 12.34 -24.94
CA SER A 32 -11.68 11.42 -25.19
C SER A 32 -11.69 10.35 -24.10
N CYS A 33 -12.73 10.40 -23.27
CA CYS A 33 -13.16 9.28 -22.46
C CYS A 33 -13.27 8.06 -23.39
N ASP A 34 -12.49 7.00 -23.12
CA ASP A 34 -12.55 5.62 -23.68
C ASP A 34 -11.23 5.07 -24.23
N GLU A 35 -10.11 5.80 -24.20
CA GLU A 35 -8.80 5.19 -24.51
C GLU A 35 -8.04 4.73 -23.25
N PRO A 36 -7.47 3.50 -23.27
CA PRO A 36 -6.73 2.97 -22.14
C PRO A 36 -5.34 3.60 -21.98
N PRO A 37 -4.84 3.75 -20.75
CA PRO A 37 -3.52 4.30 -20.52
C PRO A 37 -2.44 3.32 -21.02
N GLY A 38 -1.56 3.79 -21.90
CA GLY A 38 -0.31 3.09 -22.25
C GLY A 38 -0.25 2.37 -23.61
N GLY A 39 -0.99 2.82 -24.63
CA GLY A 39 -0.82 2.29 -26.00
C GLY A 39 -1.24 0.82 -26.17
N LEU A 40 -1.96 0.25 -25.21
CA LEU A 40 -2.61 -1.04 -25.35
C LEU A 40 -3.82 -0.89 -26.28
N SER A 41 -3.95 -1.77 -27.26
CA SER A 41 -5.11 -1.76 -28.15
C SER A 41 -6.40 -2.07 -27.35
N GLN A 42 -7.52 -1.44 -27.69
CA GLN A 42 -8.84 -1.69 -27.08
C GLN A 42 -9.19 -3.19 -26.90
N PRO A 43 -8.87 -4.10 -27.85
CA PRO A 43 -9.13 -5.53 -27.69
C PRO A 43 -8.40 -6.16 -26.51
N ILE A 44 -7.17 -5.71 -26.19
CA ILE A 44 -6.43 -6.22 -25.03
C ILE A 44 -7.14 -5.81 -23.74
N VAL A 45 -7.66 -4.58 -23.69
CA VAL A 45 -8.36 -4.08 -22.50
C VAL A 45 -9.70 -4.76 -22.29
N GLU A 46 -10.44 -5.06 -23.35
CA GLU A 46 -11.65 -5.87 -23.28
C GLU A 46 -11.33 -7.32 -22.84
N ALA A 47 -10.28 -7.92 -23.39
CA ALA A 47 -9.82 -9.26 -23.03
C ALA A 47 -9.40 -9.38 -21.55
N LEU A 48 -8.86 -8.31 -20.92
CA LEU A 48 -8.54 -8.31 -19.48
C LEU A 48 -9.76 -8.60 -18.59
N TRP A 49 -10.95 -8.24 -19.06
CA TRP A 49 -12.19 -8.43 -18.31
C TRP A 49 -12.88 -9.75 -18.64
N SER A 50 -12.78 -10.25 -19.87
CA SER A 50 -13.49 -11.44 -20.36
C SER A 50 -12.66 -12.71 -20.42
N GLU A 51 -11.33 -12.63 -20.59
CA GLU A 51 -10.48 -13.77 -20.96
C GLU A 51 -9.23 -13.89 -20.10
N ASP A 52 -8.71 -15.11 -19.92
CA ASP A 52 -7.41 -15.36 -19.31
C ASP A 52 -6.30 -14.94 -20.27
N LEU A 53 -5.45 -13.99 -19.87
CA LEU A 53 -4.31 -13.55 -20.67
C LEU A 53 -3.33 -14.68 -21.01
N GLY A 54 -3.31 -15.77 -20.24
CA GLY A 54 -2.48 -16.94 -20.52
C GLY A 54 -1.01 -16.55 -20.78
N GLU A 55 -0.52 -16.92 -21.96
CA GLU A 55 0.85 -16.67 -22.43
C GLU A 55 1.14 -15.18 -22.70
N HIS A 56 0.11 -14.37 -23.00
CA HIS A 56 0.25 -12.94 -23.25
C HIS A 56 0.42 -12.11 -21.96
N ARG A 57 0.20 -12.71 -20.79
CA ARG A 57 0.26 -12.03 -19.50
C ARG A 57 1.58 -11.31 -19.26
N GLY A 58 2.71 -11.96 -19.54
CA GLY A 58 4.03 -11.37 -19.34
C GLY A 58 4.19 -10.07 -20.12
N GLN A 59 3.89 -10.11 -21.43
CA GLN A 59 3.99 -8.93 -22.27
C GLN A 59 3.00 -7.83 -21.83
N ALA A 60 1.75 -8.18 -21.53
CA ALA A 60 0.76 -7.21 -21.07
C ALA A 60 1.17 -6.53 -19.76
N TRP A 61 1.63 -7.29 -18.76
CA TRP A 61 2.07 -6.73 -17.48
C TRP A 61 3.32 -5.86 -17.64
N LYS A 62 4.25 -6.27 -18.50
CA LYS A 62 5.44 -5.48 -18.84
C LYS A 62 5.04 -4.12 -19.41
N GLU A 63 4.11 -4.08 -20.38
CA GLU A 63 3.63 -2.81 -20.96
C GLU A 63 2.83 -1.98 -19.95
N LEU A 64 1.96 -2.59 -19.14
CA LEU A 64 1.19 -1.87 -18.12
C LEU A 64 2.10 -1.23 -17.05
N LEU A 65 3.14 -1.95 -16.64
CA LEU A 65 4.05 -1.51 -15.59
C LEU A 65 5.13 -0.57 -16.13
N LEU A 66 5.77 -0.90 -17.23
CA LEU A 66 6.94 -0.20 -17.76
C LEU A 66 6.65 0.64 -19.01
N GLY A 67 5.51 0.43 -19.68
CA GLY A 67 5.08 1.23 -20.83
C GLY A 67 4.89 2.69 -20.44
N GLY A 68 5.41 3.59 -21.29
CA GLY A 68 5.44 5.04 -21.05
C GLY A 68 6.43 5.48 -19.96
N ILE A 69 7.13 4.57 -19.30
CA ILE A 69 8.19 4.90 -18.35
C ILE A 69 9.52 4.90 -19.08
N THR A 70 10.03 6.08 -19.39
CA THR A 70 11.48 6.27 -19.41
C THR A 70 11.91 6.39 -17.96
N LEU A 71 12.55 5.37 -17.39
CA LEU A 71 13.31 5.56 -16.16
C LEU A 71 14.42 6.57 -16.52
N GLN A 72 14.13 7.87 -16.35
CA GLN A 72 15.05 8.91 -16.79
C GLN A 72 16.36 8.74 -16.04
N GLN A 73 17.42 8.50 -16.83
CA GLN A 73 18.80 8.60 -16.40
C GLN A 73 19.02 9.99 -15.80
N ARG A 74 19.07 10.09 -14.48
CA ARG A 74 19.59 11.31 -13.86
C ARG A 74 21.11 11.29 -14.05
N ALA A 75 21.65 12.34 -14.66
CA ALA A 75 23.08 12.60 -14.62
C ALA A 75 23.49 12.76 -13.15
N GLY A 76 24.16 11.74 -12.60
CA GLY A 76 24.72 11.77 -11.24
C GLY A 76 24.01 10.92 -10.17
N THR A 77 22.88 10.25 -10.47
CA THR A 77 22.46 9.10 -9.64
C THR A 77 23.29 7.90 -10.05
N PRO A 78 23.97 7.20 -9.13
CA PRO A 78 24.65 5.95 -9.46
C PRO A 78 23.67 5.04 -10.19
N GLN A 79 24.14 4.48 -11.30
CA GLN A 79 23.46 3.41 -11.98
C GLN A 79 23.47 2.21 -11.04
N ASP A 80 22.45 2.12 -10.19
CA ASP A 80 22.25 0.98 -9.31
C ASP A 80 21.56 -0.12 -10.13
N ASP A 81 22.34 -0.70 -11.04
CA ASP A 81 21.97 -1.90 -11.76
C ASP A 81 21.58 -2.95 -10.73
N TYR A 82 20.49 -3.67 -10.99
CA TYR A 82 20.04 -4.79 -10.18
C TYR A 82 21.20 -5.71 -9.76
N GLU A 83 22.14 -5.96 -10.69
CA GLU A 83 23.36 -6.76 -10.49
C GLU A 83 24.26 -6.25 -9.35
N LYS A 84 24.35 -4.94 -9.14
CA LYS A 84 25.12 -4.36 -8.04
C LYS A 84 24.36 -4.52 -6.73
N LEU A 85 23.07 -4.17 -6.72
CA LEU A 85 22.24 -4.17 -5.52
C LEU A 85 22.03 -5.58 -4.96
N CYS A 86 21.83 -6.57 -5.82
CA CYS A 86 21.57 -7.94 -5.38
C CYS A 86 22.80 -8.59 -4.71
N ASN A 87 24.00 -8.10 -5.01
CA ASN A 87 25.27 -8.58 -4.45
C ASN A 87 25.71 -7.81 -3.19
N GLN A 88 25.04 -6.72 -2.83
CA GLN A 88 25.33 -5.97 -1.61
C GLN A 88 24.81 -6.71 -0.36
N THR A 89 25.24 -6.25 0.82
CA THR A 89 24.67 -6.71 2.09
C THR A 89 23.53 -5.78 2.51
N SER A 90 22.50 -6.34 3.13
CA SER A 90 21.37 -5.57 3.65
C SER A 90 21.10 -5.96 5.10
N GLN A 91 20.76 -4.96 5.93
CA GLN A 91 20.31 -5.21 7.30
C GLN A 91 19.05 -6.09 7.36
N PHE A 92 18.32 -6.21 6.26
CA PHE A 92 17.09 -6.99 6.15
C PHE A 92 17.33 -8.45 5.72
N ASP A 93 18.56 -8.85 5.39
CA ASP A 93 18.87 -10.18 4.84
C ASP A 93 18.33 -11.32 5.73
N SER A 94 18.40 -11.19 7.04
CA SER A 94 17.89 -12.20 7.98
C SER A 94 16.37 -12.35 7.93
N ALA A 95 15.64 -11.23 7.87
CA ALA A 95 14.19 -11.20 7.75
C ALA A 95 13.74 -11.76 6.39
N ILE A 96 14.42 -11.35 5.31
CA ILE A 96 14.14 -11.82 3.95
C ILE A 96 14.35 -13.34 3.86
N ARG A 97 15.45 -13.90 4.38
CA ARG A 97 15.70 -15.35 4.36
C ARG A 97 14.60 -16.15 5.04
N ARG A 98 14.10 -15.68 6.18
CA ARG A 98 13.01 -16.33 6.92
C ARG A 98 11.73 -16.36 6.08
N ASP A 99 11.43 -15.28 5.38
CA ASP A 99 10.20 -15.16 4.59
C ASP A 99 10.27 -15.91 3.26
N VAL A 100 11.43 -15.93 2.60
CA VAL A 100 11.67 -16.70 1.38
C VAL A 100 11.29 -18.18 1.57
N HIS A 101 11.67 -18.79 2.70
CA HIS A 101 11.37 -20.21 2.97
C HIS A 101 9.88 -20.56 3.09
N ARG A 102 9.04 -19.57 3.40
CA ARG A 102 7.57 -19.74 3.55
C ARG A 102 6.78 -19.08 2.42
N THR A 103 7.45 -18.53 1.41
CA THR A 103 6.79 -17.83 0.30
C THR A 103 6.34 -18.81 -0.76
N LEU A 104 5.02 -18.89 -0.98
CA LEU A 104 4.38 -19.68 -2.04
C LEU A 104 4.92 -21.14 -2.16
N PRO A 105 5.00 -21.92 -1.06
CA PRO A 105 5.62 -23.25 -1.08
C PRO A 105 4.91 -24.27 -1.98
N GLN A 106 3.66 -23.98 -2.38
CA GLN A 106 2.87 -24.81 -3.27
C GLN A 106 3.29 -24.67 -4.75
N GLU A 107 3.85 -23.51 -5.11
CA GLU A 107 4.32 -23.23 -6.47
C GLU A 107 5.65 -23.95 -6.71
N GLU A 108 5.76 -24.61 -7.86
CA GLU A 108 6.92 -25.44 -8.22
C GLU A 108 8.24 -24.67 -8.14
N LEU A 109 8.24 -23.40 -8.57
CA LEU A 109 9.41 -22.53 -8.57
C LEU A 109 10.00 -22.26 -7.17
N PHE A 110 9.18 -22.33 -6.12
CA PHE A 110 9.57 -22.01 -4.75
C PHE A 110 9.60 -23.24 -3.82
N ARG A 111 9.25 -24.43 -4.34
CA ARG A 111 9.17 -25.68 -3.57
C ARG A 111 10.54 -26.16 -3.09
N GLU A 112 11.56 -26.07 -3.96
CA GLU A 112 12.91 -26.51 -3.62
C GLU A 112 13.58 -25.51 -2.67
N ARG A 113 14.02 -26.00 -1.50
CA ARG A 113 14.74 -25.19 -0.53
C ARG A 113 16.07 -24.75 -1.11
N GLN A 114 16.33 -23.45 -1.12
CA GLN A 114 17.49 -22.85 -1.81
C GLN A 114 17.54 -23.16 -3.31
N GLY A 115 16.42 -23.56 -3.93
CA GLY A 115 16.32 -23.68 -5.38
C GLY A 115 16.38 -22.32 -6.08
N LYS A 116 16.39 -22.33 -7.42
CA LYS A 116 16.55 -21.12 -8.25
C LYS A 116 15.55 -20.01 -7.89
N GLY A 117 14.27 -20.35 -7.72
CA GLY A 117 13.24 -19.36 -7.37
C GLY A 117 13.44 -18.72 -6.00
N GLN A 118 13.80 -19.49 -4.97
CA GLN A 118 14.08 -18.95 -3.64
C GLN A 118 15.33 -18.04 -3.65
N GLN A 119 16.37 -18.40 -4.41
CA GLN A 119 17.56 -17.57 -4.54
C GLN A 119 17.28 -16.26 -5.30
N ALA A 120 16.51 -16.33 -6.39
CA ALA A 120 16.05 -15.17 -7.15
C ALA A 120 15.24 -14.22 -6.26
N LEU A 121 14.26 -14.78 -5.52
CA LEU A 121 13.42 -14.01 -4.60
C LEU A 121 14.25 -13.31 -3.51
N PHE A 122 15.22 -14.00 -2.93
CA PHE A 122 16.13 -13.40 -1.94
C PHE A 122 16.91 -12.22 -2.52
N ARG A 123 17.52 -12.39 -3.71
CA ARG A 123 18.29 -11.34 -4.39
C ARG A 123 17.43 -10.12 -4.75
N LEU A 124 16.24 -10.36 -5.28
CA LEU A 124 15.28 -9.33 -5.66
C LEU A 124 14.78 -8.53 -4.46
N LEU A 125 14.37 -9.21 -3.39
CA LEU A 125 13.90 -8.53 -2.18
C LEU A 125 15.00 -7.72 -1.51
N ARG A 126 16.24 -8.25 -1.48
CA ARG A 126 17.40 -7.50 -1.01
C ARG A 126 17.62 -6.24 -1.84
N ALA A 127 17.66 -6.39 -3.16
CA ALA A 127 17.87 -5.26 -4.05
C ALA A 127 16.78 -4.19 -3.88
N LEU A 128 15.51 -4.59 -3.75
CA LEU A 128 14.39 -3.69 -3.49
C LEU A 128 14.52 -3.00 -2.12
N ALA A 129 14.89 -3.72 -1.07
CA ALA A 129 15.05 -3.16 0.27
C ALA A 129 16.18 -2.12 0.34
N ILE A 130 17.27 -2.34 -0.40
CA ILE A 130 18.35 -1.34 -0.53
C ILE A 130 17.88 -0.15 -1.37
N ARG A 131 17.19 -0.42 -2.49
CA ARG A 131 16.72 0.60 -3.44
C ARG A 131 15.66 1.54 -2.85
N LEU A 132 14.79 1.00 -2.00
CA LEU A 132 13.72 1.70 -1.29
C LEU A 132 14.11 1.82 0.19
N TRP A 133 15.24 2.45 0.49
CA TRP A 133 15.82 2.48 1.84
C TRP A 133 14.89 3.09 2.92
N ASP A 134 13.96 3.97 2.53
CA ASP A 134 12.95 4.59 3.40
C ASP A 134 11.84 3.61 3.82
N VAL A 135 11.72 2.50 3.09
CA VAL A 135 10.79 1.39 3.32
C VAL A 135 11.52 0.19 3.88
N GLY A 136 12.67 -0.14 3.29
CA GLY A 136 13.41 -1.36 3.53
C GLY A 136 12.65 -2.60 3.06
N TYR A 137 12.67 -3.64 3.90
CA TYR A 137 11.87 -4.84 3.70
C TYR A 137 10.73 -4.89 4.72
N CYS A 138 9.49 -4.90 4.23
CA CYS A 138 8.31 -5.22 5.01
C CYS A 138 7.83 -6.64 4.68
N GLN A 139 7.42 -7.37 5.71
CA GLN A 139 6.73 -8.65 5.53
C GLN A 139 5.54 -8.47 4.58
N SER A 140 5.32 -9.49 3.74
CA SER A 140 4.32 -9.55 2.67
C SER A 140 4.78 -9.02 1.31
N LEU A 141 5.85 -8.22 1.25
CA LEU A 141 6.48 -7.83 -0.02
C LEU A 141 7.04 -9.04 -0.78
N ASN A 142 7.44 -10.10 -0.07
CA ASN A 142 7.88 -11.37 -0.65
C ASN A 142 6.84 -12.01 -1.58
N PHE A 143 5.54 -11.90 -1.26
CA PHE A 143 4.50 -12.46 -2.12
C PHE A 143 4.32 -11.65 -3.41
N ILE A 144 4.43 -10.32 -3.33
CA ILE A 144 4.37 -9.44 -4.51
C ILE A 144 5.48 -9.80 -5.50
N VAL A 145 6.71 -9.88 -5.01
CA VAL A 145 7.88 -10.19 -5.84
C VAL A 145 7.80 -11.62 -6.37
N ALA A 146 7.41 -12.59 -5.54
CA ALA A 146 7.26 -13.98 -5.98
C ALA A 146 6.21 -14.17 -7.07
N THR A 147 5.09 -13.43 -7.01
CA THR A 147 4.08 -13.42 -8.08
C THR A 147 4.66 -12.88 -9.40
N LEU A 148 5.49 -11.83 -9.36
CA LEU A 148 6.16 -11.30 -10.55
C LEU A 148 7.22 -12.25 -11.12
N ILE A 149 7.99 -12.93 -10.26
CA ILE A 149 8.91 -13.99 -10.71
C ILE A 149 8.11 -15.10 -11.43
N GLY A 150 6.93 -15.47 -10.94
CA GLY A 150 6.07 -16.44 -11.61
C GLY A 150 5.60 -16.04 -13.01
N VAL A 151 5.65 -14.75 -13.35
CA VAL A 151 5.31 -14.22 -14.69
C VAL A 151 6.56 -14.02 -15.55
N PHE A 152 7.71 -13.70 -14.94
CA PHE A 152 8.98 -13.45 -15.61
C PHE A 152 10.10 -14.30 -14.98
N PRO A 153 10.03 -15.65 -15.07
CA PRO A 153 10.91 -16.53 -14.29
C PRO A 153 12.39 -16.45 -14.67
N ASP A 154 12.68 -16.03 -15.91
CA ASP A 154 14.04 -16.03 -16.46
C ASP A 154 14.72 -14.65 -16.47
N ASP A 155 14.05 -13.59 -16.00
CA ASP A 155 14.57 -12.21 -16.08
C ASP A 155 14.39 -11.46 -14.75
N GLU A 156 15.35 -11.63 -13.84
CA GLU A 156 15.35 -10.95 -12.54
C GLU A 156 15.42 -9.42 -12.68
N THR A 157 16.16 -8.90 -13.65
CA THR A 157 16.25 -7.44 -13.87
C THR A 157 14.88 -6.87 -14.27
N LEU A 158 14.15 -7.55 -15.13
CA LEU A 158 12.78 -7.19 -15.48
C LEU A 158 11.85 -7.31 -14.27
N VAL A 159 11.93 -8.38 -13.48
CA VAL A 159 11.15 -8.53 -12.24
C VAL A 159 11.43 -7.39 -11.27
N PHE A 160 12.69 -7.00 -11.09
CA PHE A 160 13.09 -5.88 -10.23
C PHE A 160 12.45 -4.57 -10.69
N ASN A 161 12.55 -4.27 -12.00
CA ASN A 161 11.96 -3.06 -12.59
C ASN A 161 10.43 -3.05 -12.51
N CYS A 162 9.79 -4.18 -12.83
CA CYS A 162 8.34 -4.36 -12.70
C CYS A 162 7.87 -4.22 -11.25
N SER A 163 8.62 -4.76 -10.28
CA SER A 163 8.33 -4.63 -8.85
C SER A 163 8.38 -3.17 -8.42
N LEU A 164 9.45 -2.45 -8.80
CA LEU A 164 9.59 -1.03 -8.49
C LEU A 164 8.46 -0.20 -9.14
N ALA A 165 8.15 -0.44 -10.41
CA ALA A 165 7.07 0.24 -11.11
C ALA A 165 5.70 -0.04 -10.46
N LEU A 166 5.41 -1.29 -10.12
CA LEU A 166 4.18 -1.69 -9.43
C LEU A 166 4.05 -0.93 -8.09
N LEU A 167 5.12 -0.93 -7.29
CA LEU A 167 5.12 -0.28 -5.98
C LEU A 167 4.87 1.22 -6.08
N LEU A 168 5.48 1.88 -7.07
CA LEU A 168 5.38 3.33 -7.24
C LEU A 168 4.07 3.76 -7.91
N ARG A 169 3.69 3.14 -9.04
CA ARG A 169 2.49 3.52 -9.83
C ARG A 169 1.20 3.33 -9.05
N HIS A 170 1.14 2.28 -8.24
CA HIS A 170 -0.04 1.96 -7.44
C HIS A 170 0.08 2.42 -5.98
N SER A 171 1.12 3.22 -5.66
CA SER A 171 1.36 3.78 -4.32
C SER A 171 1.35 2.72 -3.21
N LEU A 172 1.90 1.53 -3.48
CA LEU A 172 2.06 0.47 -2.50
C LEU A 172 3.21 0.78 -1.54
N VAL A 173 4.19 1.61 -1.95
CA VAL A 173 5.30 2.06 -1.07
C VAL A 173 4.77 2.60 0.26
N ASP A 174 3.69 3.39 0.23
CA ASP A 174 3.10 4.00 1.42
C ASP A 174 2.41 2.97 2.36
N LEU A 175 2.15 1.76 1.87
CA LEU A 175 1.66 0.66 2.71
C LEU A 175 2.77 -0.02 3.49
N TYR A 176 4.01 0.03 3.01
CA TYR A 176 5.13 -0.67 3.63
C TYR A 176 6.06 0.27 4.39
N ARG A 177 5.95 1.59 4.20
CA ARG A 177 6.74 2.55 4.99
C ARG A 177 6.52 2.35 6.49
N PRO A 178 7.53 2.64 7.32
CA PRO A 178 7.38 2.64 8.77
C PRO A 178 6.13 3.41 9.22
N ARG A 179 5.41 2.87 10.20
CA ARG A 179 4.10 3.36 10.70
C ARG A 179 2.92 3.18 9.74
N PHE A 180 3.11 2.53 8.59
CA PHE A 180 2.06 2.12 7.67
C PHE A 180 1.03 3.24 7.33
N PRO A 181 1.49 4.43 6.88
CA PRO A 181 0.64 5.61 6.78
C PRO A 181 -0.61 5.40 5.92
N LYS A 182 -0.53 4.52 4.91
CA LYS A 182 -1.67 4.22 4.04
C LYS A 182 -2.43 2.96 4.41
N LEU A 183 -1.86 2.04 5.20
CA LEU A 183 -2.53 0.79 5.55
C LEU A 183 -3.76 1.05 6.43
N GLY A 184 -3.61 1.89 7.47
CA GLY A 184 -4.71 2.25 8.36
C GLY A 184 -5.86 2.94 7.61
N VAL A 185 -5.52 3.77 6.61
CA VAL A 185 -6.51 4.40 5.72
C VAL A 185 -7.28 3.34 4.94
N ILE A 186 -6.59 2.42 4.26
CA ILE A 186 -7.23 1.39 3.43
C ILE A 186 -8.09 0.44 4.27
N ILE A 187 -7.61 0.03 5.45
CA ILE A 187 -8.39 -0.82 6.37
C ILE A 187 -9.66 -0.11 6.81
N TRP A 188 -9.56 1.16 7.20
CA TRP A 188 -10.75 1.92 7.58
C TRP A 188 -11.72 2.14 6.40
N GLN A 189 -11.19 2.44 5.20
CA GLN A 189 -12.01 2.54 3.99
C GLN A 189 -12.76 1.23 3.76
N PHE A 190 -12.07 0.10 3.88
CA PHE A 190 -12.67 -1.20 3.67
C PHE A 190 -13.79 -1.49 4.69
N ASP A 191 -13.60 -1.17 5.97
CA ASP A 191 -14.67 -1.27 6.98
C ASP A 191 -15.92 -0.48 6.58
N ARG A 192 -15.77 0.79 6.16
CA ARG A 192 -16.91 1.63 5.71
C ARG A 192 -17.57 1.09 4.46
N ILE A 193 -16.79 0.53 3.54
CA ILE A 193 -17.31 -0.06 2.31
C ILE A 193 -18.06 -1.36 2.62
N VAL A 194 -17.57 -2.19 3.54
CA VAL A 194 -18.28 -3.39 4.01
C VAL A 194 -19.60 -3.00 4.68
N GLU A 195 -19.60 -1.97 5.53
CA GLU A 195 -20.80 -1.42 6.15
C GLU A 195 -21.86 -1.00 5.11
N GLY A 196 -21.44 -0.26 4.07
CA GLY A 196 -22.34 0.21 3.04
C GLY A 196 -22.81 -0.86 2.04
N PHE A 197 -21.93 -1.75 1.59
CA PHE A 197 -22.26 -2.74 0.55
C PHE A 197 -22.76 -4.08 1.10
N LEU A 198 -22.35 -4.45 2.31
CA LEU A 198 -22.62 -5.74 2.96
C LEU A 198 -23.09 -5.55 4.42
N PRO A 199 -24.21 -4.84 4.67
CA PRO A 199 -24.65 -4.50 6.02
C PRO A 199 -24.89 -5.73 6.90
N LYS A 200 -25.36 -6.85 6.32
CA LYS A 200 -25.51 -8.14 7.03
C LYS A 200 -24.17 -8.66 7.55
N VAL A 201 -23.13 -8.65 6.71
CA VAL A 201 -21.78 -9.07 7.10
C VAL A 201 -21.22 -8.12 8.15
N HIS A 202 -21.38 -6.81 7.96
CA HIS A 202 -20.92 -5.82 8.92
C HIS A 202 -21.56 -6.00 10.30
N ALA A 203 -22.87 -6.28 10.36
CA ALA A 203 -23.57 -6.58 11.61
C ALA A 203 -23.03 -7.84 12.29
N ALA A 204 -22.80 -8.93 11.55
CA ALA A 204 -22.21 -10.15 12.08
C ALA A 204 -20.77 -9.92 12.60
N LEU A 205 -19.93 -9.20 11.84
CA LEU A 205 -18.59 -8.81 12.30
C LEU A 205 -18.64 -7.97 13.57
N THR A 206 -19.58 -7.03 13.66
CA THR A 206 -19.79 -6.19 14.87
C THR A 206 -20.24 -7.03 16.06
N LYS A 207 -21.14 -8.01 15.87
CA LYS A 207 -21.59 -8.97 16.89
C LYS A 207 -20.43 -9.79 17.44
N HIS A 208 -19.48 -10.20 16.60
CA HIS A 208 -18.27 -10.88 17.04
C HIS A 208 -17.20 -9.93 17.59
N GLY A 209 -17.44 -8.61 17.54
CA GLY A 209 -16.46 -7.59 17.88
C GLY A 209 -15.24 -7.69 16.97
N VAL A 210 -15.37 -7.65 15.66
CA VAL A 210 -14.21 -7.78 14.75
C VAL A 210 -14.30 -6.72 13.66
N ASN A 211 -13.16 -6.16 13.28
CA ASN A 211 -13.03 -5.27 12.13
C ASN A 211 -12.07 -5.87 11.09
N SER A 212 -11.95 -5.24 9.94
CA SER A 212 -11.10 -5.75 8.86
C SER A 212 -9.61 -5.75 9.17
N GLU A 213 -9.15 -5.00 10.17
CA GLU A 213 -7.76 -5.05 10.63
C GLU A 213 -7.35 -6.47 11.05
N TYR A 214 -8.28 -7.21 11.65
CA TYR A 214 -8.01 -8.56 12.15
C TYR A 214 -7.76 -9.61 11.05
N TYR A 215 -8.44 -9.50 9.90
CA TYR A 215 -8.42 -10.54 8.87
C TYR A 215 -7.93 -10.07 7.48
N ALA A 216 -8.01 -8.77 7.17
CA ALA A 216 -7.80 -8.26 5.83
C ALA A 216 -6.45 -7.53 5.61
N ILE A 217 -5.67 -7.24 6.67
CA ILE A 217 -4.34 -6.60 6.51
C ILE A 217 -3.51 -7.30 5.44
N GLN A 218 -3.47 -8.63 5.50
CA GLN A 218 -2.67 -9.44 4.60
C GLN A 218 -3.19 -9.39 3.16
N TRP A 219 -4.50 -9.26 2.96
CA TRP A 219 -5.11 -9.12 1.63
C TRP A 219 -4.58 -7.89 0.91
N PHE A 220 -4.50 -6.76 1.61
CA PHE A 220 -4.01 -5.50 1.05
C PHE A 220 -2.48 -5.48 0.93
N LEU A 221 -1.75 -5.95 1.95
CA LEU A 221 -0.28 -5.98 1.92
C LEU A 221 0.31 -6.98 0.94
N SER A 222 -0.43 -8.00 0.51
CA SER A 222 0.05 -8.98 -0.48
C SER A 222 -0.72 -8.93 -1.79
N LEU A 223 -1.69 -8.02 -1.93
CA LEU A 223 -2.65 -8.04 -3.05
C LEU A 223 -3.24 -9.44 -3.26
N PHE A 224 -3.66 -10.07 -2.17
CA PHE A 224 -4.15 -11.45 -2.03
C PHE A 224 -3.14 -12.57 -2.34
N ALA A 225 -1.89 -12.26 -2.71
CA ALA A 225 -0.93 -13.26 -3.15
C ALA A 225 -0.56 -14.31 -2.09
N SER A 226 -0.72 -14.01 -0.79
CA SER A 226 -0.55 -15.01 0.28
C SER A 226 -1.79 -15.86 0.58
N ASP A 227 -2.97 -15.39 0.19
CA ASP A 227 -4.24 -15.94 0.68
C ASP A 227 -5.02 -16.68 -0.40
N LEU A 228 -4.75 -16.38 -1.67
CA LEU A 228 -5.41 -17.01 -2.81
C LEU A 228 -4.40 -17.79 -3.67
N PRO A 229 -4.84 -18.84 -4.38
CA PRO A 229 -4.01 -19.55 -5.34
C PRO A 229 -3.47 -18.61 -6.42
N GLN A 230 -2.24 -18.82 -6.87
CA GLN A 230 -1.60 -17.89 -7.82
C GLN A 230 -2.34 -17.78 -9.17
N ARG A 231 -3.04 -18.84 -9.60
CA ARG A 231 -3.96 -18.78 -10.75
C ARG A 231 -5.05 -17.70 -10.59
N VAL A 232 -5.57 -17.51 -9.38
CA VAL A 232 -6.60 -16.51 -9.08
C VAL A 232 -5.96 -15.14 -8.91
N VAL A 233 -4.84 -15.07 -8.19
CA VAL A 233 -4.09 -13.84 -7.95
C VAL A 233 -3.69 -13.17 -9.27
N ARG A 234 -3.15 -13.94 -10.22
CA ARG A 234 -2.80 -13.42 -11.55
C ARG A 234 -4.00 -12.82 -12.28
N ARG A 235 -5.17 -13.45 -12.21
CA ARG A 235 -6.42 -12.92 -12.80
C ARG A 235 -6.92 -11.65 -12.11
N ILE A 236 -6.75 -11.55 -10.79
CA ILE A 236 -7.02 -10.31 -10.04
C ILE A 236 -6.06 -9.21 -10.50
N TRP A 237 -4.78 -9.54 -10.66
CA TRP A 237 -3.74 -8.60 -11.03
C TRP A 237 -3.87 -8.09 -12.47
N ASP A 238 -4.29 -8.95 -13.42
CA ASP A 238 -4.64 -8.53 -14.79
C ASP A 238 -5.55 -7.29 -14.79
N ARG A 239 -6.54 -7.25 -13.88
CA ARG A 239 -7.48 -6.13 -13.75
C ARG A 239 -6.95 -5.02 -12.84
N PHE A 240 -6.26 -5.36 -11.75
CA PHE A 240 -5.68 -4.38 -10.82
C PHE A 240 -4.66 -3.47 -11.51
N LEU A 241 -3.84 -3.99 -12.43
CA LEU A 241 -2.84 -3.19 -13.12
C LEU A 241 -3.47 -2.08 -13.98
N VAL A 242 -4.71 -2.26 -14.44
CA VAL A 242 -5.47 -1.24 -15.20
C VAL A 242 -6.34 -0.38 -14.31
N ALA A 243 -7.11 -1.01 -13.42
CA ALA A 243 -8.17 -0.37 -12.65
C ALA A 243 -7.79 -0.03 -11.21
N GLY A 244 -6.59 -0.38 -10.76
CA GLY A 244 -6.05 -0.05 -9.45
C GLY A 244 -6.84 -0.60 -8.27
N TRP A 245 -6.76 0.11 -7.15
CA TRP A 245 -7.22 -0.32 -5.81
C TRP A 245 -8.69 -0.75 -5.72
N ARG A 246 -9.56 -0.25 -6.60
CA ARG A 246 -10.98 -0.64 -6.58
C ARG A 246 -11.13 -2.16 -6.76
N ILE A 247 -10.25 -2.80 -7.53
CA ILE A 247 -10.29 -4.24 -7.79
C ILE A 247 -9.99 -5.03 -6.51
N ILE A 248 -8.98 -4.60 -5.75
CA ILE A 248 -8.60 -5.27 -4.49
C ILE A 248 -9.75 -5.18 -3.48
N VAL A 249 -10.38 -4.01 -3.37
CA VAL A 249 -11.55 -3.78 -2.51
C VAL A 249 -12.75 -4.63 -2.97
N GLN A 250 -13.06 -4.65 -4.26
CA GLN A 250 -14.15 -5.45 -4.82
C GLN A 250 -13.98 -6.94 -4.59
N VAL A 251 -12.75 -7.45 -4.73
CA VAL A 251 -12.43 -8.86 -4.43
C VAL A 251 -12.62 -9.15 -2.95
N GLY A 252 -12.17 -8.25 -2.05
CA GLY A 252 -12.42 -8.37 -0.61
C GLY A 252 -13.91 -8.44 -0.27
N LEU A 253 -14.75 -7.62 -0.92
CA LEU A 253 -16.20 -7.67 -0.79
C LEU A 253 -16.78 -9.00 -1.31
N ALA A 254 -16.31 -9.48 -2.46
CA ALA A 254 -16.79 -10.74 -3.03
C ALA A 254 -16.46 -11.95 -2.14
N LEU A 255 -15.28 -11.96 -1.50
CA LEU A 255 -14.91 -12.97 -0.51
C LEU A 255 -15.84 -12.92 0.71
N LEU A 256 -16.07 -11.74 1.29
CA LEU A 256 -16.98 -11.59 2.42
C LEU A 256 -18.44 -11.94 2.07
N TYR A 257 -18.89 -11.56 0.88
CA TYR A 257 -20.23 -11.91 0.39
C TYR A 257 -20.44 -13.43 0.32
N SER A 258 -19.40 -14.19 -0.02
CA SER A 258 -19.49 -15.66 -0.11
C SER A 258 -19.69 -16.37 1.23
N ILE A 259 -19.47 -15.69 2.36
CA ILE A 259 -19.60 -16.24 3.71
C ILE A 259 -20.70 -15.54 4.53
N GLN A 260 -21.50 -14.67 3.90
CA GLN A 260 -22.43 -13.78 4.61
C GLN A 260 -23.52 -14.52 5.40
N ASP A 261 -23.87 -15.73 4.96
CA ASP A 261 -24.92 -16.55 5.57
C ASP A 261 -24.37 -17.48 6.65
N GLU A 262 -23.05 -17.61 6.76
CA GLU A 262 -22.40 -18.52 7.71
C GLU A 262 -21.91 -17.79 8.96
N LEU A 263 -21.53 -16.52 8.84
CA LEU A 263 -20.91 -15.77 9.94
C LEU A 263 -21.84 -15.61 11.15
N ASP A 264 -23.12 -15.29 10.94
CA ASP A 264 -24.02 -14.94 12.04
C ASP A 264 -24.31 -16.12 12.99
N ASP A 265 -24.29 -17.34 12.46
CA ASP A 265 -24.59 -18.58 13.19
C ASP A 265 -23.37 -19.14 13.95
N MET A 266 -22.17 -18.62 13.70
CA MET A 266 -20.94 -19.10 14.35
C MET A 266 -20.80 -18.58 15.78
N GLU A 267 -20.20 -19.38 16.65
CA GLU A 267 -19.66 -18.86 17.92
C GLU A 267 -18.45 -17.96 17.65
N THR A 268 -18.28 -16.88 18.44
CA THR A 268 -17.22 -15.87 18.22
C THR A 268 -15.82 -16.47 18.06
N CYS A 269 -15.43 -17.44 18.90
CA CYS A 269 -14.12 -18.10 18.79
C CYS A 269 -13.93 -18.83 17.44
N VAL A 270 -15.00 -19.44 16.93
CA VAL A 270 -15.01 -20.15 15.64
C VAL A 270 -14.96 -19.15 14.50
N ALA A 271 -15.79 -18.10 14.55
CA ALA A 271 -15.82 -17.01 13.56
C ALA A 271 -14.44 -16.35 13.42
N LEU A 272 -13.78 -16.03 14.53
CA LEU A 272 -12.43 -15.45 14.56
C LEU A 272 -11.38 -16.36 13.90
N SER A 273 -11.47 -17.66 14.13
CA SER A 273 -10.55 -18.63 13.53
C SER A 273 -10.83 -18.82 12.04
N PHE A 274 -12.12 -18.82 11.67
CA PHE A 274 -12.59 -18.94 10.30
C PHE A 274 -12.19 -17.73 9.44
N LEU A 275 -12.44 -16.51 9.91
CA LEU A 275 -12.14 -15.26 9.21
C LEU A 275 -10.66 -15.14 8.81
N ARG A 276 -9.73 -15.68 9.62
CA ARG A 276 -8.29 -15.64 9.32
C ARG A 276 -7.85 -16.58 8.18
N LYS A 277 -8.66 -17.58 7.84
CA LYS A 277 -8.25 -18.68 6.95
C LYS A 277 -9.22 -18.92 5.79
N PHE A 278 -10.44 -18.42 5.84
CA PHE A 278 -11.48 -18.80 4.87
C PHE A 278 -11.10 -18.48 3.41
N ALA A 279 -10.39 -17.38 3.17
CA ALA A 279 -9.91 -17.03 1.83
C ALA A 279 -8.99 -18.14 1.25
N GLN A 280 -8.13 -18.71 2.10
CA GLN A 280 -7.23 -19.80 1.74
C GLN A 280 -7.97 -21.13 1.58
N THR A 281 -8.92 -21.43 2.47
CA THR A 281 -9.59 -22.74 2.50
C THR A 281 -10.67 -22.89 1.43
N ARG A 282 -11.36 -21.80 1.05
CA ARG A 282 -12.45 -21.83 0.06
C ARG A 282 -11.97 -22.05 -1.37
N ASN A 283 -10.71 -21.74 -1.68
CA ASN A 283 -10.10 -21.91 -3.01
C ASN A 283 -11.05 -21.46 -4.16
N PRO A 284 -11.49 -20.20 -4.17
CA PRO A 284 -12.49 -19.73 -5.11
C PRO A 284 -12.01 -19.86 -6.56
N GLN A 285 -12.94 -20.16 -7.47
CA GLN A 285 -12.67 -20.06 -8.89
C GLN A 285 -12.54 -18.59 -9.31
N SER A 286 -11.57 -18.30 -10.17
CA SER A 286 -11.25 -16.92 -10.59
C SER A 286 -12.46 -16.24 -11.20
N GLU A 287 -13.14 -16.86 -12.17
CA GLU A 287 -14.23 -16.22 -12.92
C GLU A 287 -15.44 -15.89 -12.04
N GLY A 288 -15.87 -16.83 -11.20
CA GLY A 288 -16.99 -16.61 -10.27
C GLY A 288 -16.69 -15.51 -9.24
N LEU A 289 -15.48 -15.52 -8.67
CA LEU A 289 -15.04 -14.48 -7.74
C LEU A 289 -15.03 -13.10 -8.41
N LEU A 290 -14.45 -13.04 -9.61
CA LEU A 290 -14.25 -11.83 -10.38
C LEU A 290 -15.57 -11.26 -10.93
N LYS A 291 -16.53 -12.11 -11.30
CA LYS A 291 -17.89 -11.70 -11.67
C LYS A 291 -18.61 -11.08 -10.48
N THR A 292 -18.55 -11.73 -9.31
CA THR A 292 -19.14 -11.20 -8.07
C THR A 292 -18.47 -9.89 -7.67
N ALA A 293 -17.14 -9.78 -7.76
CA ALA A 293 -16.39 -8.57 -7.48
C ALA A 293 -16.85 -7.40 -8.36
N SER A 294 -17.01 -7.61 -9.67
CA SER A 294 -17.49 -6.60 -10.62
C SER A 294 -18.93 -6.11 -10.36
N SER A 295 -19.74 -6.87 -9.60
CA SER A 295 -21.10 -6.46 -9.22
C SER A 295 -21.10 -5.32 -8.18
N PHE A 296 -20.05 -5.21 -7.36
CA PHE A 296 -19.91 -4.13 -6.39
C PHE A 296 -19.43 -2.85 -7.08
N LYS A 297 -20.27 -1.81 -7.12
CA LYS A 297 -19.99 -0.54 -7.80
C LYS A 297 -19.05 0.39 -7.00
N VAL A 298 -17.88 -0.12 -6.64
CA VAL A 298 -16.80 0.64 -6.00
C VAL A 298 -16.07 1.47 -7.05
N SER A 299 -16.03 2.79 -6.88
CA SER A 299 -15.39 3.73 -7.80
C SER A 299 -14.15 4.39 -7.20
N HIS A 300 -13.27 4.95 -8.05
CA HIS A 300 -12.13 5.75 -7.56
C HIS A 300 -12.58 6.98 -6.77
N ARG A 301 -13.71 7.59 -7.16
CA ARG A 301 -14.32 8.71 -6.44
C ARG A 301 -14.74 8.29 -5.03
N LEU A 302 -15.33 7.11 -4.87
CA LEU A 302 -15.70 6.58 -3.56
C LEU A 302 -14.46 6.39 -2.66
N LEU A 303 -13.43 5.75 -3.18
CA LEU A 303 -12.18 5.56 -2.42
C LEU A 303 -11.56 6.91 -2.04
N SER A 304 -11.49 7.86 -2.97
CA SER A 304 -10.91 9.18 -2.70
C SER A 304 -11.73 9.99 -1.69
N ALA A 305 -13.06 9.91 -1.75
CA ALA A 305 -13.94 10.54 -0.78
C ALA A 305 -13.75 9.97 0.64
N LEU A 306 -13.63 8.64 0.76
CA LEU A 306 -13.34 8.00 2.03
C LEU A 306 -11.93 8.33 2.53
N GLU A 307 -10.92 8.41 1.66
CA GLU A 307 -9.57 8.84 2.05
C GLU A 307 -9.59 10.26 2.61
N ALA A 308 -10.32 11.18 1.97
CA ALA A 308 -10.50 12.54 2.47
C ALA A 308 -11.30 12.58 3.79
N ALA A 309 -12.28 11.70 3.97
CA ALA A 309 -13.02 11.59 5.22
C ALA A 309 -12.20 10.94 6.35
N TYR A 310 -11.14 10.21 6.03
CA TYR A 310 -10.28 9.61 7.05
C TYR A 310 -9.51 10.66 7.85
N SER A 311 -9.20 11.82 7.24
CA SER A 311 -8.52 12.93 7.92
C SER A 311 -9.46 13.80 8.75
N TRP A 312 -10.77 13.53 8.76
CA TRP A 312 -11.72 14.26 9.61
C TRP A 312 -11.58 13.84 11.07
N GLU A 313 -11.79 14.80 11.98
CA GLU A 313 -11.83 14.52 13.43
C GLU A 313 -13.09 13.76 13.83
N GLU A 314 -14.17 13.93 13.07
CA GLU A 314 -15.45 13.24 13.22
C GLU A 314 -15.41 11.83 12.59
N ASP A 315 -16.28 10.92 13.07
CA ASP A 315 -16.46 9.64 12.38
C ASP A 315 -17.22 9.87 11.08
N ALA A 316 -17.04 9.00 10.09
CA ALA A 316 -17.71 9.14 8.80
C ALA A 316 -18.53 7.91 8.49
N GLN A 317 -19.71 8.11 7.92
CA GLN A 317 -20.62 7.06 7.49
C GLN A 317 -20.71 7.03 5.97
N LEU A 318 -20.71 5.83 5.40
CA LEU A 318 -20.97 5.59 3.98
C LEU A 318 -22.40 5.09 3.81
N THR A 319 -23.23 5.85 3.11
CA THR A 319 -24.56 5.41 2.68
C THR A 319 -24.46 4.91 1.24
N VAL A 320 -24.97 3.70 0.98
CA VAL A 320 -25.07 3.13 -0.37
C VAL A 320 -26.54 2.83 -0.66
N ILE A 321 -27.10 3.47 -1.69
CA ILE A 321 -28.47 3.30 -2.13
C ILE A 321 -28.46 2.63 -3.50
N LYS A 322 -29.11 1.48 -3.60
CA LYS A 322 -29.32 0.79 -4.88
C LYS A 322 -30.70 1.16 -5.40
N ASP A 323 -30.75 1.87 -6.54
CA ASP A 323 -31.99 2.12 -7.25
C ASP A 323 -32.45 0.82 -7.92
N LEU A 324 -33.59 0.30 -7.44
CA LEU A 324 -34.15 -0.96 -7.89
C LEU A 324 -34.71 -0.90 -9.31
N ASN A 325 -34.99 0.30 -9.83
CA ASN A 325 -35.64 0.48 -11.14
C ASN A 325 -34.65 0.49 -12.30
N ASN A 326 -33.45 1.02 -12.09
CA ASN A 326 -32.42 1.13 -13.15
C ASN A 326 -31.11 0.41 -12.78
N GLY A 327 -31.01 -0.18 -11.58
CA GLY A 327 -29.81 -0.85 -11.09
C GLY A 327 -28.63 0.09 -10.78
N GLN A 328 -28.85 1.40 -10.77
CA GLN A 328 -27.83 2.38 -10.40
C GLN A 328 -27.53 2.30 -8.91
N VAL A 329 -26.27 2.53 -8.57
CA VAL A 329 -25.82 2.57 -7.18
C VAL A 329 -25.36 3.99 -6.89
N HIS A 330 -26.10 4.68 -6.03
CA HIS A 330 -25.75 5.98 -5.48
C HIS A 330 -25.05 5.78 -4.15
N TRP A 331 -24.07 6.62 -3.85
CA TRP A 331 -23.38 6.60 -2.56
C TRP A 331 -23.09 8.02 -2.07
N ALA A 332 -23.05 8.18 -0.75
CA ALA A 332 -22.70 9.44 -0.11
C ALA A 332 -21.82 9.15 1.13
N VAL A 333 -20.77 9.95 1.32
CA VAL A 333 -19.95 9.94 2.54
C VAL A 333 -20.33 11.17 3.35
N GLN A 334 -20.73 10.96 4.60
CA GLN A 334 -21.18 12.03 5.50
C GLN A 334 -20.38 11.97 6.81
N ALA A 335 -20.08 13.14 7.36
CA ALA A 335 -19.51 13.25 8.70
C ALA A 335 -20.63 12.97 9.71
N VAL A 336 -20.30 12.18 10.73
CA VAL A 336 -21.18 11.87 11.84
C VAL A 336 -20.50 12.40 13.10
N PRO A 337 -21.09 13.41 13.77
CA PRO A 337 -20.57 13.90 15.03
C PRO A 337 -20.44 12.73 16.01
N ARG A 338 -19.28 12.59 16.63
CA ARG A 338 -19.12 11.57 17.69
C ARG A 338 -20.15 11.84 18.77
N ALA A 339 -20.96 10.84 19.09
CA ALA A 339 -21.80 10.90 20.26
C ALA A 339 -20.90 11.19 21.48
N PRO A 340 -21.27 12.14 22.36
CA PRO A 340 -20.54 12.33 23.61
C PRO A 340 -20.48 10.98 24.34
N PRO A 341 -19.35 10.65 25.00
CA PRO A 341 -19.20 9.37 25.67
C PRO A 341 -20.42 9.15 26.57
N THR A 342 -21.16 8.08 26.30
CA THR A 342 -22.30 7.68 27.12
C THR A 342 -21.75 7.54 28.54
N PRO A 343 -22.33 8.21 29.56
CA PRO A 343 -21.88 8.01 30.93
C PRO A 343 -21.97 6.52 31.24
N VAL A 344 -20.81 5.94 31.55
CA VAL A 344 -20.70 4.52 31.92
C VAL A 344 -21.69 4.27 33.05
N PRO A 345 -22.64 3.32 32.90
CA PRO A 345 -23.45 2.90 34.03
C PRO A 345 -22.50 2.42 35.12
N GLN A 346 -22.48 3.13 36.24
CA GLN A 346 -21.86 2.61 37.45
C GLN A 346 -22.75 1.47 37.94
N GLU A 347 -22.47 0.24 37.51
CA GLU A 347 -22.64 -1.00 38.28
C GLU A 347 -22.43 -2.24 37.38
N GLY A 348 -21.44 -3.06 37.74
CA GLY A 348 -21.50 -4.52 37.58
C GLY A 348 -21.02 -5.17 36.27
N GLU A 349 -21.02 -4.51 35.12
CA GLU A 349 -20.57 -5.15 33.86
C GLU A 349 -19.12 -4.80 33.53
N GLU A 350 -18.27 -5.83 33.36
CA GLU A 350 -16.94 -5.65 32.78
C GLU A 350 -17.09 -4.93 31.42
N PRO A 351 -16.37 -3.83 31.17
CA PRO A 351 -16.42 -3.16 29.89
C PRO A 351 -16.01 -4.16 28.80
N PRO A 352 -16.71 -4.20 27.65
CA PRO A 352 -16.31 -5.06 26.55
C PRO A 352 -14.84 -4.76 26.24
N VAL A 353 -14.00 -5.80 26.28
CA VAL A 353 -12.55 -5.66 26.08
C VAL A 353 -12.34 -4.88 24.77
N PRO A 354 -11.85 -3.63 24.83
CA PRO A 354 -11.68 -2.85 23.63
C PRO A 354 -10.58 -3.52 22.82
N ILE A 355 -10.92 -3.96 21.61
CA ILE A 355 -9.93 -4.55 20.72
C ILE A 355 -8.95 -3.46 20.35
N PRO A 356 -7.65 -3.65 20.60
CA PRO A 356 -6.64 -2.68 20.19
C PRO A 356 -6.72 -2.54 18.68
N ARG A 357 -7.21 -1.39 18.20
CA ARG A 357 -6.92 -0.94 16.84
C ARG A 357 -5.44 -0.60 16.84
N ALA A 358 -4.60 -1.35 16.13
CA ALA A 358 -3.19 -1.01 15.98
C ALA A 358 -3.03 0.33 15.23
N PHE A 359 -4.08 0.75 14.49
CA PHE A 359 -4.15 2.03 13.80
C PHE A 359 -5.22 2.94 14.42
N THR A 360 -5.00 3.41 15.65
CA THR A 360 -5.83 4.47 16.25
C THR A 360 -5.56 5.82 15.58
N ARG A 361 -6.63 6.49 15.11
CA ARG A 361 -6.56 7.87 14.59
C ARG A 361 -6.04 8.81 15.69
N GLY A 362 -4.88 9.41 15.48
CA GLY A 362 -4.33 10.47 16.34
C GLY A 362 -3.40 10.03 17.48
N SER A 363 -3.10 8.74 17.68
CA SER A 363 -2.04 8.36 18.65
C SER A 363 -0.67 8.32 17.96
N PRO A 364 0.38 8.91 18.56
CA PRO A 364 1.73 8.53 18.20
C PRO A 364 1.89 7.06 18.61
N VAL A 365 2.09 6.17 17.63
CA VAL A 365 2.39 4.76 17.91
C VAL A 365 3.80 4.71 18.50
N GLY A 366 3.85 4.86 19.81
CA GLY A 366 5.05 4.88 20.64
C GLY A 366 4.75 4.20 21.97
N ALA A 367 4.86 2.88 21.99
CA ALA A 367 5.00 2.14 23.24
C ALA A 367 6.14 1.14 23.07
N CYS A 368 7.37 1.66 23.15
CA CYS A 368 8.52 1.07 23.85
C CYS A 368 9.76 1.91 23.52
N LEU A 369 10.15 2.76 24.46
CA LEU A 369 11.51 3.02 24.96
C LEU A 369 11.47 4.39 25.66
N SER A 370 11.59 4.34 26.98
CA SER A 370 11.64 5.48 27.89
C SER A 370 12.77 6.45 27.53
N GLY A 371 12.44 7.73 27.36
CA GLY A 371 13.35 8.86 27.28
C GLY A 371 12.57 10.16 27.20
N GLU A 372 12.82 11.09 28.12
CA GLU A 372 12.06 12.31 28.42
C GLU A 372 11.78 13.21 27.20
N GLU A 373 10.52 13.62 27.01
CA GLU A 373 10.07 14.54 25.97
C GLU A 373 10.29 16.01 26.37
N GLY A 374 11.00 16.75 25.51
CA GLY A 374 10.89 18.22 25.42
C GLY A 374 9.65 18.63 24.61
N PRO A 375 9.27 19.92 24.58
CA PRO A 375 7.97 20.33 24.06
C PRO A 375 7.88 20.12 22.54
N GLU A 376 7.00 19.20 22.12
CA GLU A 376 6.70 18.94 20.71
C GLU A 376 5.86 20.06 20.09
N GLU A 377 6.39 20.71 19.05
CA GLU A 377 5.57 21.47 18.10
C GLU A 377 4.68 20.49 17.33
N ARG A 378 3.35 20.61 17.50
CA ARG A 378 2.33 19.91 16.70
C ARG A 378 2.58 20.16 15.21
N ASN A 379 3.10 19.14 14.53
CA ASN A 379 3.21 19.15 13.07
C ASN A 379 1.92 18.55 12.50
N GLU A 380 0.89 19.40 12.35
CA GLU A 380 -0.31 19.08 11.59
C GLU A 380 0.11 18.56 10.20
N GLY A 381 -0.40 17.39 9.82
CA GLY A 381 -0.06 16.74 8.56
C GLY A 381 -0.41 17.63 7.36
N LYS A 382 0.54 18.44 6.91
CA LYS A 382 0.38 19.30 5.74
C LYS A 382 0.39 18.42 4.50
N VAL A 383 -0.78 18.30 3.89
CA VAL A 383 -0.96 17.83 2.50
C VAL A 383 0.04 18.60 1.62
N LEU A 384 0.86 17.86 0.88
CA LEU A 384 1.88 18.44 0.01
C LEU A 384 1.17 19.26 -1.09
N PRO A 385 1.29 20.59 -1.12
CA PRO A 385 0.44 21.49 -1.91
C PRO A 385 0.67 21.39 -3.43
N PHE A 386 1.56 20.49 -3.86
CA PHE A 386 1.96 20.27 -5.23
C PHE A 386 1.50 18.93 -5.81
N LEU A 387 0.86 18.08 -5.02
CA LEU A 387 0.32 16.80 -5.46
C LEU A 387 -1.16 16.97 -5.80
N VAL A 388 -1.48 16.98 -7.09
CA VAL A 388 -2.86 17.01 -7.60
C VAL A 388 -3.21 15.63 -8.08
N ARG A 389 -4.09 14.97 -7.33
CA ARG A 389 -4.68 13.70 -7.73
C ARG A 389 -5.93 13.99 -8.55
N ASN A 390 -5.96 13.53 -9.78
CA ASN A 390 -7.16 13.54 -10.59
C ASN A 390 -8.14 12.53 -9.97
N LEU A 391 -9.26 13.05 -9.44
CA LEU A 391 -10.26 12.25 -8.72
C LEU A 391 -11.08 11.35 -9.66
N ASP A 392 -11.03 11.60 -10.96
CA ASP A 392 -11.74 10.85 -11.99
C ASP A 392 -10.89 9.71 -12.55
N THR A 393 -9.59 9.94 -12.76
CA THR A 393 -8.67 8.95 -13.34
C THR A 393 -7.78 8.24 -12.32
N GLY A 394 -7.68 8.77 -11.08
CA GLY A 394 -6.76 8.29 -10.06
C GLY A 394 -5.29 8.65 -10.31
N GLU A 395 -4.99 9.36 -11.40
CA GLU A 395 -3.64 9.79 -11.75
C GLU A 395 -3.14 10.86 -10.79
N THR A 396 -1.88 10.72 -10.39
CA THR A 396 -1.23 11.65 -9.48
C THR A 396 -0.28 12.53 -10.28
N SER A 397 -0.59 13.81 -10.36
CA SER A 397 0.16 14.81 -11.12
C SER A 397 0.83 15.82 -10.19
N ILE A 398 2.07 16.19 -10.51
CA ILE A 398 2.83 17.16 -9.73
C ILE A 398 2.66 18.55 -10.36
N LEU A 399 2.06 19.49 -9.63
CA LEU A 399 2.06 20.91 -9.98
C LEU A 399 3.48 21.45 -9.85
N LYS A 400 4.24 21.43 -10.96
CA LYS A 400 5.65 21.83 -11.02
C LYS A 400 5.91 23.18 -10.35
N ARG A 401 5.04 24.17 -10.55
CA ARG A 401 5.18 25.52 -9.96
C ARG A 401 5.05 25.51 -8.44
N ALA A 402 4.03 24.83 -7.91
CA ALA A 402 3.82 24.69 -6.47
C ALA A 402 4.91 23.82 -5.81
N PHE A 403 5.42 22.81 -6.53
CA PHE A 403 6.53 21.97 -6.06
C PHE A 403 7.81 22.78 -5.87
N PHE A 404 8.19 23.61 -6.85
CA PHE A 404 9.38 24.46 -6.73
C PHE A 404 9.23 25.50 -5.63
N GLN A 405 8.05 26.11 -5.47
CA GLN A 405 7.78 27.05 -4.39
C GLN A 405 7.89 26.40 -3.00
N TYR A 406 7.31 25.19 -2.84
CA TYR A 406 7.44 24.43 -1.60
C TYR A 406 8.89 24.05 -1.30
N ARG A 407 9.64 23.58 -2.30
CA ARG A 407 11.06 23.23 -2.17
C ARG A 407 11.90 24.44 -1.75
N ASP A 408 11.71 25.60 -2.38
CA ASP A 408 12.47 26.80 -2.08
C ASP A 408 12.14 27.34 -0.68
N GLU A 409 10.91 27.16 -0.20
CA GLU A 409 10.48 27.48 1.16
C GLU A 409 11.16 26.57 2.20
N ILE A 410 11.17 25.26 1.98
CA ILE A 410 11.86 24.30 2.86
C ILE A 410 13.36 24.59 2.93
N HIS A 411 14.01 24.93 1.80
CA HIS A 411 15.41 25.33 1.80
C HIS A 411 15.66 26.62 2.59
N ARG A 412 14.77 27.61 2.49
CA ARG A 412 14.89 28.87 3.23
C ARG A 412 14.74 28.65 4.73
N GLN A 413 13.81 27.80 5.14
CA GLN A 413 13.61 27.40 6.54
C GLN A 413 14.79 26.60 7.10
N ALA A 414 15.36 25.70 6.30
CA ALA A 414 16.56 24.95 6.66
C ALA A 414 17.78 25.88 6.83
N GLN A 415 17.96 26.87 5.95
CA GLN A 415 19.02 27.87 6.07
C GLN A 415 18.83 28.80 7.27
N ALA A 416 17.58 29.18 7.59
CA ALA A 416 17.28 29.96 8.79
C ALA A 416 17.58 29.19 10.09
N LYS A 417 17.34 27.87 10.12
CA LYS A 417 17.69 26.98 11.25
C LYS A 417 19.19 26.71 11.38
N ALA A 418 19.95 26.80 10.28
CA ALA A 418 21.40 26.55 10.28
C ALA A 418 22.25 27.70 10.88
N GLY A 419 21.66 28.89 11.10
CA GLY A 419 22.35 30.07 11.61
C GLY A 419 23.40 30.63 10.64
N PRO A 420 23.91 31.86 10.86
CA PRO A 420 24.88 32.48 9.95
C PRO A 420 26.23 31.75 9.98
N VAL A 421 26.69 31.32 8.81
CA VAL A 421 28.01 30.69 8.61
C VAL A 421 29.11 31.74 8.81
N VAL A 422 29.72 31.76 9.99
CA VAL A 422 30.96 32.53 10.22
C VAL A 422 32.10 31.83 9.48
N ARG A 423 32.50 32.38 8.32
CA ARG A 423 33.74 31.99 7.65
C ARG A 423 34.92 32.36 8.54
N ARG A 424 35.54 31.37 9.20
CA ARG A 424 36.88 31.56 9.79
C ARG A 424 37.88 31.72 8.65
N GLN A 425 38.41 32.93 8.54
CA GLN A 425 39.62 33.19 7.76
C GLN A 425 40.76 32.37 8.37
N SER A 426 41.48 31.64 7.53
CA SER A 426 42.70 30.93 7.88
C SER A 426 43.82 31.96 8.08
N GLU A 427 44.18 32.26 9.31
CA GLU A 427 45.45 32.93 9.61
C GLU A 427 46.58 31.90 9.52
N SER A 428 47.32 32.00 8.42
CA SER A 428 48.72 31.62 8.33
C SER A 428 49.55 32.56 9.22
N GLY A 429 50.37 32.02 10.11
CA GLY A 429 51.28 32.84 10.92
C GLY A 429 52.29 32.01 11.70
N TYR A 430 53.45 31.83 11.06
CA TYR A 430 54.83 31.64 11.56
C TYR A 430 55.13 30.75 12.78
#